data_AF-A0A929E055-F1
#
_entry.id   AF-A0A929E055-F1
#
_cell.length_a   1.000
_cell.length_b   1.000
_cell.length_c   1.000
_cell.angle_alpha   90.00
_cell.angle_beta   90.00
_cell.angle_gamma   90.00
#
_symmetry.space_group_name_H-M   'P 1'
#
loop_
_entity.id
_entity.type
_entity.pdbx_description
1 polymer ?
#
loop_
_entity_poly.entity_id
_entity_poly.type
_entity_poly.pdbx_seq_one_letter_code
_entity_poly.pdbx_strand_id
1 'polypeptide(L)'
;MANDLFTVKGVLKSVGSGIDRAGFIITTQAFRELMVLPGGFHEIVISRPEPVEPLEQFTRHLADDMPDYEVMNWRQLQPVVARIVDLSQSSLIIMLLVTYTAVGILTLNSMLMSVFERIHEFGVMKALGFSPFRVFSLIGLETIIQVSYAALIAIITGVPLSLYCETHPIDLSFLAQTSSTIAGIAIDPVWHSKLTAGSVFSPVLFLYIISGLAILYPAIKAAMIRPLQAIYFK
;
A
#
# COMPACT_ATOMS: atom_id res chain seq x y z
N MET A 1 4.14 -23.82 45.99
CA MET A 1 4.63 -22.57 45.38
C MET A 1 5.95 -22.90 44.72
N ALA A 2 6.04 -22.75 43.41
CA ALA A 2 7.30 -22.93 42.69
C ALA A 2 8.24 -21.79 43.08
N ASN A 3 9.33 -22.10 43.78
CA ASN A 3 10.30 -21.13 44.27
C ASN A 3 11.69 -21.71 44.03
N ASP A 4 12.45 -21.06 43.14
CA ASP A 4 13.80 -21.48 42.80
C ASP A 4 14.66 -20.24 42.46
N LEU A 5 15.97 -20.39 42.57
CA LEU A 5 16.96 -19.33 42.34
C LEU A 5 17.49 -19.42 40.91
N PHE A 6 17.25 -18.37 40.12
CA PHE A 6 17.75 -18.26 38.75
C PHE A 6 18.79 -17.14 38.63
N THR A 7 19.88 -17.42 37.92
CA THR A 7 20.89 -16.41 37.56
C THR A 7 20.52 -15.73 36.25
N VAL A 8 20.43 -14.40 36.25
CA VAL A 8 20.17 -13.60 35.06
C VAL A 8 21.36 -13.72 34.09
N LYS A 9 21.13 -14.28 32.90
CA LYS A 9 22.17 -14.42 31.87
C LYS A 9 22.26 -13.25 30.89
N GLY A 10 21.21 -12.45 30.75
CA GLY A 10 21.18 -11.34 29.82
C GLY A 10 19.88 -10.54 29.88
N VAL A 11 19.90 -9.38 29.24
CA VAL A 11 18.75 -8.48 29.12
C VAL A 11 18.44 -8.33 27.63
N LEU A 12 17.19 -8.55 27.25
CA LEU A 12 16.74 -8.39 25.87
C LEU A 12 16.55 -6.91 25.53
N LYS A 13 16.61 -6.57 24.24
CA LYS A 13 16.30 -5.22 23.78
C LYS A 13 14.85 -4.90 24.13
N SER A 14 14.62 -3.72 24.71
CA SER A 14 13.29 -3.19 25.00
C SER A 14 12.45 -3.15 23.73
N VAL A 15 11.24 -3.74 23.80
CA VAL A 15 10.28 -3.76 22.70
C VAL A 15 9.10 -2.85 23.01
N GLY A 16 8.74 -2.71 24.29
CA GLY A 16 7.71 -1.78 24.74
C GLY A 16 7.44 -1.91 26.22
N SER A 17 7.08 -0.81 26.88
CA SER A 17 6.92 -0.74 28.34
C SER A 17 5.91 -1.75 28.91
N GLY A 18 4.92 -2.16 28.13
CA GLY A 18 3.96 -3.20 28.51
C GLY A 18 4.57 -4.61 28.49
N ILE A 19 5.35 -4.96 27.47
CA ILE A 19 5.98 -6.28 27.31
C ILE A 19 7.18 -6.41 28.23
N ASP A 20 8.00 -5.37 28.34
CA ASP A 20 9.20 -5.37 29.20
C ASP A 20 8.84 -5.58 30.68
N ARG A 21 7.62 -5.18 31.09
CA ARG A 21 7.09 -5.40 32.43
C ARG A 21 6.34 -6.72 32.58
N ALA A 22 6.07 -7.44 31.49
CA ALA A 22 5.25 -8.64 31.47
C ALA A 22 5.95 -9.88 32.06
N GLY A 23 7.28 -9.88 32.18
CA GLY A 23 7.99 -10.90 32.93
C GLY A 23 9.38 -11.21 32.42
N PHE A 24 9.85 -12.40 32.78
CA PHE A 24 11.18 -12.93 32.45
C PHE A 24 11.04 -14.14 31.54
N ILE A 25 12.03 -14.38 30.69
CA ILE A 25 12.08 -15.56 29.81
C ILE A 25 13.05 -16.57 30.39
N ILE A 26 12.59 -17.81 30.57
CA ILE A 26 13.42 -18.95 31.01
C ILE A 26 13.46 -20.04 29.95
N THR A 27 14.43 -20.94 30.06
CA THR A 27 14.54 -22.10 29.18
C THR A 27 13.41 -23.10 29.47
N THR A 28 13.03 -23.89 28.46
CA THR A 28 11.99 -24.93 28.60
C THR A 28 12.34 -25.92 29.71
N GLN A 29 13.62 -26.28 29.87
CA GLN A 29 14.06 -27.18 30.94
C GLN A 29 13.83 -26.56 32.33
N ALA A 30 14.26 -25.32 32.54
CA ALA A 30 14.06 -24.61 33.80
C ALA A 30 12.56 -24.45 34.12
N PHE A 31 11.74 -24.14 33.12
CA PHE A 31 10.28 -24.06 33.30
C PHE A 31 9.67 -25.41 33.72
N ARG A 32 10.11 -26.52 33.12
CA ARG A 32 9.59 -27.86 33.45
C ARG A 32 9.95 -28.29 34.86
N GLU A 33 11.20 -28.04 35.28
CA GLU A 33 11.67 -28.31 36.64
C GLU A 33 10.89 -27.45 37.66
N LEU A 34 10.76 -26.16 37.39
CA LEU A 34 10.07 -25.21 38.25
C LEU A 34 8.57 -25.50 38.40
N MET A 35 7.90 -25.82 37.29
CA MET A 35 6.44 -26.06 37.25
C MET A 35 6.05 -27.53 37.46
N VAL A 36 7.04 -28.42 37.64
CA VAL A 36 6.84 -29.88 37.80
C VAL A 36 6.00 -30.44 36.64
N LEU A 37 6.35 -30.06 35.40
CA LEU A 37 5.64 -30.44 34.19
C LEU A 37 6.47 -31.49 33.42
N PRO A 38 6.09 -32.78 33.46
CA PRO A 38 6.92 -33.88 32.93
C PRO A 38 6.99 -33.91 31.39
N GLY A 39 6.05 -33.26 30.70
CA GLY A 39 6.02 -33.19 29.25
C GLY A 39 4.88 -32.31 28.72
N GLY A 40 4.89 -32.07 27.41
CA GLY A 40 3.90 -31.22 26.74
C GLY A 40 4.36 -29.77 26.55
N PHE A 41 3.66 -29.07 25.67
CA PHE A 41 3.79 -27.65 25.39
C PHE A 41 2.40 -27.02 25.44
N HIS A 42 2.31 -25.77 25.89
CA HIS A 42 1.05 -25.02 25.88
C HIS A 42 0.73 -24.50 24.48
N GLU A 43 1.75 -24.05 23.76
CA GLU A 43 1.64 -23.48 22.41
C GLU A 43 2.92 -23.82 21.62
N ILE A 44 2.75 -24.09 20.33
CA ILE A 44 3.85 -24.28 19.39
C ILE A 44 3.70 -23.23 18.28
N VAL A 45 4.67 -22.33 18.21
CA VAL A 45 4.68 -21.27 17.19
C VAL A 45 5.47 -21.74 15.98
N ILE A 46 4.82 -21.78 14.82
CA ILE A 46 5.46 -22.13 13.55
C ILE A 46 5.65 -20.83 12.74
N SER A 47 6.91 -20.42 12.57
CA SER A 47 7.27 -19.28 11.73
C SER A 47 7.56 -19.73 10.31
N ARG A 48 7.02 -18.99 9.32
CA ARG A 48 7.15 -19.27 7.88
C ARG A 48 7.85 -18.09 7.19
N PRO A 49 9.19 -18.13 7.02
CA PRO A 49 9.94 -17.01 6.44
C PRO A 49 9.58 -16.75 4.97
N GLU A 50 9.37 -17.80 4.18
CA GLU A 50 9.02 -17.73 2.75
C GLU A 50 7.76 -18.55 2.48
N PRO A 51 6.57 -17.95 2.61
CA PRO A 51 5.33 -18.69 2.45
C PRO A 51 5.04 -19.01 0.98
N VAL A 52 5.10 -20.30 0.62
CA VAL A 52 4.71 -20.81 -0.72
C VAL A 52 3.19 -20.84 -0.91
N GLU A 53 2.45 -21.11 0.17
CA GLU A 53 0.98 -21.24 0.17
C GLU A 53 0.31 -20.12 1.01
N PRO A 54 -0.91 -19.65 0.67
CA PRO A 54 -1.65 -18.69 1.49
C PRO A 54 -1.80 -19.14 2.96
N LEU A 55 -1.78 -18.19 3.88
CA LEU A 55 -1.83 -18.45 5.33
C LEU A 55 -3.04 -19.29 5.72
N GLU A 56 -4.23 -18.95 5.22
CA GLU A 56 -5.48 -19.64 5.54
C GLU A 56 -5.49 -21.10 5.05
N GLN A 57 -4.96 -21.34 3.86
CA GLN A 57 -4.93 -22.67 3.25
C GLN A 57 -3.97 -23.60 4.02
N PHE A 58 -2.78 -23.10 4.34
CA PHE A 58 -1.84 -23.83 5.19
C PHE A 58 -2.40 -24.13 6.58
N THR A 59 -3.13 -23.17 7.17
CA THR A 59 -3.76 -23.36 8.48
C THR A 59 -4.79 -24.49 8.41
N ARG A 60 -5.58 -24.56 7.33
CA ARG A 60 -6.56 -25.64 7.13
C ARG A 60 -5.88 -27.00 6.93
N HIS A 61 -4.89 -27.08 6.04
CA HIS A 61 -4.14 -28.32 5.82
C HIS A 61 -3.52 -28.86 7.13
N LEU A 62 -2.90 -27.98 7.92
CA LEU A 62 -2.31 -28.38 9.19
C LEU A 62 -3.37 -28.79 10.23
N ALA A 63 -4.53 -28.13 10.24
CA ALA A 63 -5.65 -28.51 11.09
C ALA A 63 -6.21 -29.90 10.72
N ASP A 64 -6.28 -30.21 9.42
CA ASP A 64 -6.75 -31.51 8.92
C ASP A 64 -5.75 -32.64 9.26
N ASP A 65 -4.44 -32.36 9.17
CA ASP A 65 -3.37 -33.31 9.53
C ASP A 65 -3.23 -33.53 11.05
N MET A 66 -3.69 -32.58 11.86
CA MET A 66 -3.56 -32.57 13.32
C MET A 66 -4.91 -32.33 14.03
N PRO A 67 -5.88 -33.25 13.91
CA PRO A 67 -7.25 -33.04 14.42
C PRO A 67 -7.33 -32.95 15.94
N ASP A 68 -6.33 -33.47 16.66
CA ASP A 68 -6.26 -33.43 18.12
C ASP A 68 -5.76 -32.07 18.66
N TYR A 69 -5.31 -31.17 17.78
CA TYR A 69 -4.72 -29.88 18.15
C TYR A 69 -5.53 -28.70 17.61
N GLU A 70 -5.67 -27.65 18.41
CA GLU A 70 -6.26 -26.39 17.96
C GLU A 70 -5.23 -25.60 17.14
N VAL A 71 -5.38 -25.62 15.82
CA VAL A 71 -4.49 -24.89 14.90
C VAL A 71 -5.09 -23.53 14.58
N MET A 72 -4.47 -22.47 15.08
CA MET A 72 -4.86 -21.09 14.82
C MET A 72 -3.74 -20.31 14.13
N ASN A 73 -4.10 -19.43 13.20
CA ASN A 73 -3.16 -18.46 12.63
C ASN A 73 -3.12 -17.15 13.44
N TRP A 74 -2.10 -16.33 13.20
CA TRP A 74 -1.92 -15.06 13.91
C TRP A 74 -3.12 -14.11 13.79
N ARG A 75 -3.86 -14.16 12.67
CA ARG A 75 -5.05 -13.31 12.45
C ARG A 75 -6.23 -13.78 13.30
N GLN A 76 -6.33 -15.08 13.58
CA GLN A 76 -7.33 -15.65 14.48
C GLN A 76 -6.95 -15.43 15.95
N LEU A 77 -5.66 -15.53 16.30
CA LEU A 77 -5.16 -15.25 17.65
C LEU A 77 -5.28 -13.76 18.01
N GLN A 78 -5.10 -12.87 17.03
CA GLN A 78 -5.10 -11.41 17.22
C GLN A 78 -6.05 -10.70 16.21
N PRO A 79 -7.37 -10.92 16.33
CA PRO A 79 -8.34 -10.43 15.35
C PRO A 79 -8.44 -8.91 15.31
N VAL A 80 -8.18 -8.23 16.42
CA VAL A 80 -8.16 -6.76 16.50
C VAL A 80 -7.03 -6.19 15.63
N VAL A 81 -5.82 -6.75 15.74
CA VAL A 81 -4.65 -6.31 14.98
C VAL A 81 -4.84 -6.62 13.50
N ALA A 82 -5.36 -7.81 13.17
CA ALA A 82 -5.70 -8.17 11.80
C ALA A 82 -6.68 -7.17 11.17
N ARG A 83 -7.74 -6.79 11.90
CA ARG A 83 -8.70 -5.78 11.42
C ARG A 83 -8.06 -4.40 11.21
N ILE A 84 -7.15 -3.98 12.09
CA ILE A 84 -6.43 -2.70 11.93
C ILE A 84 -5.59 -2.71 10.65
N VAL A 85 -4.89 -3.82 10.36
CA VAL A 85 -4.14 -3.98 9.11
C VAL A 85 -5.08 -3.90 7.90
N ASP A 86 -6.21 -4.59 7.92
CA ASP A 86 -7.17 -4.59 6.81
C ASP A 86 -7.79 -3.19 6.58
N LEU A 87 -8.12 -2.49 7.66
CA LEU A 87 -8.62 -1.12 7.61
C LEU A 87 -7.56 -0.14 7.08
N SER A 88 -6.29 -0.33 7.46
CA SER A 88 -5.17 0.46 6.94
C SER A 88 -4.95 0.23 5.43
N GLN A 89 -5.03 -1.01 4.96
CA GLN A 89 -4.96 -1.31 3.53
C GLN A 89 -6.14 -0.69 2.76
N SER A 90 -7.35 -0.79 3.32
CA SER A 90 -8.55 -0.22 2.71
C SER A 90 -8.49 1.31 2.65
N SER A 91 -7.98 1.97 3.70
CA SER A 91 -7.86 3.42 3.74
C SER A 91 -6.85 3.95 2.72
N LEU A 92 -5.76 3.22 2.48
CA LEU A 92 -4.79 3.54 1.42
C LEU A 92 -5.45 3.51 0.03
N ILE A 93 -6.28 2.50 -0.26
CA ILE A 93 -7.00 2.41 -1.54
C ILE A 93 -7.96 3.59 -1.70
N ILE A 94 -8.70 3.95 -0.65
CA ILE A 94 -9.62 5.10 -0.67
C ILE A 94 -8.84 6.41 -0.90
N MET A 95 -7.72 6.60 -0.20
CA MET A 95 -6.88 7.80 -0.35
C MET A 95 -6.34 7.92 -1.78
N LEU A 96 -5.86 6.81 -2.37
CA LEU A 96 -5.45 6.76 -3.76
C LEU A 96 -6.61 7.16 -4.68
N LEU A 97 -7.78 6.56 -4.52
CA LEU A 97 -8.94 6.87 -5.35
C LEU A 97 -9.30 8.36 -5.33
N VAL A 98 -9.37 8.97 -4.14
CA VAL A 98 -9.67 10.40 -3.99
C VAL A 98 -8.60 11.28 -4.64
N THR A 99 -7.32 11.00 -4.36
CA THR A 99 -6.19 11.78 -4.86
C THR A 99 -6.10 11.73 -6.38
N TYR A 100 -6.19 10.52 -6.94
CA TYR A 100 -6.11 10.35 -8.38
C TYR A 100 -7.33 10.91 -9.09
N THR A 101 -8.52 10.81 -8.51
CA THR A 101 -9.72 11.48 -9.08
C THR A 101 -9.52 12.98 -9.18
N ALA A 102 -8.95 13.62 -8.15
CA ALA A 102 -8.61 15.04 -8.19
C ALA A 102 -7.60 15.36 -9.31
N VAL A 103 -6.56 14.54 -9.47
CA VAL A 103 -5.59 14.65 -10.59
C VAL A 103 -6.28 14.46 -11.94
N GLY A 104 -7.23 13.52 -12.04
CA GLY A 104 -8.02 13.30 -13.25
C GLY A 104 -8.84 14.53 -13.64
N ILE A 105 -9.51 15.16 -12.68
CA ILE A 105 -10.27 16.41 -12.89
C ILE A 105 -9.33 17.54 -13.33
N LEU A 106 -8.17 17.68 -12.68
CA LEU A 106 -7.16 18.68 -13.03
C LEU A 106 -6.68 18.49 -14.48
N THR A 107 -6.37 17.25 -14.85
CA THR A 107 -5.92 16.87 -16.20
C THR A 107 -7.01 17.14 -17.22
N LEU A 108 -8.26 16.77 -16.92
CA LEU A 108 -9.42 17.01 -17.78
C LEU A 108 -9.58 18.49 -18.08
N ASN A 109 -9.56 19.34 -17.04
CA ASN A 109 -9.74 20.79 -17.20
C ASN A 109 -8.60 21.40 -18.03
N SER A 110 -7.37 20.97 -17.80
CA SER A 110 -6.21 21.42 -18.58
C SER A 110 -6.33 21.00 -20.05
N MET A 111 -6.72 19.75 -20.32
CA MET A 111 -6.90 19.24 -21.69
C MET A 111 -8.07 19.91 -22.41
N LEU A 112 -9.17 20.19 -21.72
CA LEU A 112 -10.27 20.97 -22.30
C LEU A 112 -9.77 22.34 -22.75
N MET A 113 -9.00 23.05 -21.92
CA MET A 113 -8.46 24.36 -22.27
C MET A 113 -7.53 24.28 -23.49
N SER A 114 -6.59 23.32 -23.49
CA SER A 114 -5.70 23.08 -24.65
C SER A 114 -6.49 22.81 -25.94
N VAL A 115 -7.58 22.02 -25.84
CA VAL A 115 -8.47 21.77 -26.98
C VAL A 115 -9.18 23.04 -27.43
N PHE A 116 -9.68 23.87 -26.51
CA PHE A 116 -10.37 25.12 -26.84
C PHE A 116 -9.45 26.13 -27.54
N GLU A 117 -8.21 26.27 -27.08
CA GLU A 117 -7.21 27.14 -27.70
C GLU A 117 -6.86 26.69 -29.13
N ARG A 118 -6.84 25.37 -29.38
CA ARG A 118 -6.48 24.78 -30.68
C ARG A 118 -7.68 24.42 -31.56
N ILE A 119 -8.88 24.96 -31.29
CA ILE A 119 -10.10 24.66 -32.08
C ILE A 119 -9.91 24.94 -33.56
N HIS A 120 -9.32 26.09 -33.90
CA HIS A 120 -9.10 26.47 -35.29
C HIS A 120 -8.17 25.49 -36.00
N GLU A 121 -7.10 25.05 -35.33
CA GLU A 121 -6.14 24.08 -35.86
C GLU A 121 -6.82 22.73 -36.14
N PHE A 122 -7.61 22.21 -35.21
CA PHE A 122 -8.38 20.97 -35.41
C PHE A 122 -9.44 21.11 -36.51
N GLY A 123 -10.02 22.30 -36.68
CA GLY A 123 -10.92 22.63 -37.78
C GLY A 123 -10.24 22.54 -39.15
N VAL A 124 -9.03 23.12 -39.27
CA VAL A 124 -8.21 23.05 -40.49
C VAL A 124 -7.77 21.62 -40.78
N MET A 125 -7.31 20.86 -39.77
CA MET A 125 -6.94 19.45 -39.95
C MET A 125 -8.10 18.61 -40.51
N LYS A 126 -9.32 18.81 -40.02
CA LYS A 126 -10.51 18.12 -40.55
C LYS A 126 -10.86 18.57 -41.97
N ALA A 127 -10.69 19.85 -42.30
CA ALA A 127 -10.90 20.35 -43.67
C ALA A 127 -9.88 19.75 -44.67
N LEU A 128 -8.67 19.42 -44.20
CA LEU A 128 -7.64 18.70 -44.97
C LEU A 128 -7.87 17.17 -45.02
N GLY A 129 -8.96 16.67 -44.45
CA GLY A 129 -9.34 15.25 -44.52
C GLY A 129 -8.86 14.39 -43.35
N PHE A 130 -8.42 14.96 -42.22
CA PHE A 130 -8.17 14.15 -41.03
C PHE A 130 -9.46 13.53 -40.50
N SER A 131 -9.43 12.22 -40.24
CA SER A 131 -10.54 11.54 -39.60
C SER A 131 -10.66 11.94 -38.12
N PRO A 132 -11.88 11.93 -37.54
CA PRO A 132 -12.10 12.16 -36.11
C PRO A 132 -11.22 11.28 -35.22
N PHE A 133 -11.00 10.03 -35.63
CA PHE A 133 -10.13 9.09 -34.92
C PHE A 133 -8.67 9.52 -34.92
N ARG A 134 -8.16 10.12 -36.01
CA ARG A 134 -6.78 10.62 -36.06
C ARG A 134 -6.56 11.79 -35.11
N VAL A 135 -7.56 12.68 -34.97
CA VAL A 135 -7.54 13.76 -33.98
C VAL A 135 -7.60 13.20 -32.56
N PHE A 136 -8.48 12.22 -32.30
CA PHE A 136 -8.55 11.55 -31.01
C PHE A 136 -7.21 10.91 -30.61
N SER A 137 -6.58 10.16 -31.52
CA SER A 137 -5.28 9.51 -31.26
C SER A 137 -4.16 10.52 -31.05
N LEU A 138 -4.19 11.68 -31.72
CA LEU A 138 -3.21 12.74 -31.52
C LEU A 138 -3.26 13.27 -30.08
N ILE A 139 -4.45 13.61 -29.60
CA ILE A 139 -4.65 14.12 -28.22
C ILE A 139 -4.30 13.02 -27.21
N GLY A 140 -4.69 11.77 -27.51
CA GLY A 140 -4.31 10.60 -26.71
C GLY A 140 -2.80 10.45 -26.56
N LEU A 141 -2.05 10.59 -27.65
CA LEU A 141 -0.58 10.54 -27.63
C LEU A 141 0.03 11.71 -26.85
N GLU A 142 -0.49 12.93 -27.00
CA GLU A 142 -0.05 14.09 -26.22
C GLU A 142 -0.20 13.83 -24.72
N THR A 143 -1.33 13.25 -24.31
CA THR A 143 -1.56 12.88 -22.89
C THR A 143 -0.67 11.75 -22.43
N ILE A 144 -0.46 10.71 -23.24
CA ILE A 144 0.45 9.61 -22.89
C ILE A 144 1.86 10.15 -22.67
N ILE A 145 2.33 11.06 -23.51
CA ILE A 145 3.65 11.70 -23.35
C ILE A 145 3.70 12.51 -22.05
N GLN A 146 2.68 13.33 -21.79
CA GLN A 146 2.60 14.14 -20.58
C GLN A 146 2.58 13.29 -19.30
N VAL A 147 1.78 12.21 -19.28
CA VAL A 147 1.68 11.28 -18.15
C VAL A 147 2.99 10.52 -17.97
N SER A 148 3.64 10.11 -19.06
CA SER A 148 4.93 9.42 -18.99
C SER A 148 6.03 10.31 -18.43
N TYR A 149 6.04 11.59 -18.80
CA TYR A 149 6.97 12.56 -18.22
C TYR A 149 6.71 12.79 -16.72
N ALA A 150 5.44 12.91 -16.33
CA ALA A 150 5.06 13.02 -14.92
C ALA A 150 5.45 11.76 -14.11
N ALA A 151 5.21 10.56 -14.66
CA ALA A 151 5.58 9.29 -14.06
C ALA A 151 7.10 9.16 -13.90
N LEU A 152 7.87 9.58 -14.91
CA LEU A 152 9.33 9.58 -14.86
C LEU A 152 9.84 10.47 -13.71
N ILE A 153 9.32 11.70 -13.60
CA ILE A 153 9.67 12.61 -12.51
C ILE A 153 9.27 12.01 -11.15
N ALA A 154 8.08 11.43 -11.06
CA ALA A 154 7.59 10.80 -9.83
C ALA A 154 8.46 9.62 -9.39
N ILE A 155 8.95 8.80 -10.32
CA ILE A 155 9.85 7.68 -9.99
C ILE A 155 11.23 8.20 -9.58
N ILE A 156 11.79 9.16 -10.33
CA ILE A 156 13.12 9.74 -10.07
C ILE A 156 13.15 10.44 -8.70
N THR A 157 12.04 11.05 -8.27
CA THR A 157 11.97 11.74 -6.97
C THR A 157 11.48 10.81 -5.85
N GLY A 158 10.48 9.97 -6.13
CA GLY A 158 9.83 9.13 -5.13
C GLY A 158 10.66 7.93 -4.67
N VAL A 159 11.41 7.28 -5.57
CA VAL A 159 12.26 6.14 -5.18
C VAL A 159 13.39 6.57 -4.23
N PRO A 160 14.19 7.61 -4.53
CA PRO A 160 15.21 8.09 -3.60
C PRO A 160 14.63 8.59 -2.29
N LEU A 161 13.47 9.26 -2.31
CA LEU A 161 12.80 9.70 -1.08
C LEU A 161 12.38 8.50 -0.22
N SER A 162 11.83 7.44 -0.84
CA SER A 162 11.47 6.22 -0.13
C SER A 162 12.69 5.51 0.45
N LEU A 163 13.81 5.43 -0.28
CA LEU A 163 15.07 4.86 0.21
C LEU A 163 15.68 5.70 1.34
N TYR A 164 15.55 7.03 1.26
CA TYR A 164 15.95 7.91 2.34
C TYR A 164 15.12 7.62 3.60
N CYS A 165 13.80 7.48 3.49
CA CYS A 165 12.91 7.10 4.59
C CYS A 165 13.09 5.66 5.08
N GLU A 166 13.79 4.79 4.34
CA GLU A 166 14.20 3.47 4.83
C GLU A 166 15.36 3.58 5.82
N THR A 167 16.34 4.44 5.52
CA THR A 167 17.52 4.68 6.38
C THR A 167 17.25 5.66 7.53
N HIS A 168 16.36 6.63 7.31
CA HIS A 168 15.90 7.61 8.29
C HIS A 168 14.41 7.36 8.52
N PRO A 169 14.06 6.39 9.37
CA PRO A 169 12.66 6.04 9.57
C PRO A 169 11.92 7.20 10.21
N ILE A 170 10.62 7.27 9.92
CA ILE A 170 9.77 8.34 10.44
C ILE A 170 9.45 7.98 11.88
N ASP A 171 10.02 8.75 12.81
CA ASP A 171 9.75 8.58 14.23
C ASP A 171 8.40 9.20 14.59
N LEU A 172 7.39 8.35 14.74
CA LEU A 172 6.05 8.74 15.17
C LEU A 172 5.88 8.58 16.69
N SER A 173 6.97 8.51 17.45
CA SER A 173 6.92 8.42 18.93
C SER A 173 6.12 9.56 19.55
N PHE A 174 6.05 10.73 18.88
CA PHE A 174 5.21 11.85 19.33
C PHE A 174 3.70 11.54 19.29
N LEU A 175 3.23 10.69 18.35
CA LEU A 175 1.85 10.20 18.30
C LEU A 175 1.62 9.02 19.25
N ALA A 176 2.67 8.27 19.56
CA ALA A 176 2.60 7.07 20.41
C ALA A 176 2.66 7.36 21.93
N GLN A 177 2.70 8.64 22.35
CA GLN A 177 2.83 9.06 23.75
C GLN A 177 1.74 8.50 24.70
N THR A 178 0.59 8.05 24.18
CA THR A 178 -0.54 7.61 25.02
C THR A 178 -0.63 6.08 25.16
N SER A 179 0.00 5.29 24.29
CA SER A 179 0.18 3.83 24.41
C SER A 179 0.74 3.27 23.10
N SER A 180 2.00 2.83 23.10
CA SER A 180 2.60 2.05 22.00
C SER A 180 2.19 0.57 22.03
N THR A 181 1.11 0.25 22.76
CA THR A 181 0.54 -1.10 22.84
C THR A 181 -0.89 -1.10 22.31
N ILE A 182 -1.12 -1.81 21.20
CA ILE A 182 -2.47 -2.08 20.70
C ILE A 182 -2.75 -3.57 20.91
N ALA A 183 -3.82 -3.89 21.62
CA ALA A 183 -4.21 -5.27 21.94
C ALA A 183 -3.08 -6.10 22.61
N GLY A 184 -2.25 -5.47 23.44
CA GLY A 184 -1.15 -6.16 24.15
C GLY A 184 0.12 -6.38 23.31
N ILE A 185 0.11 -6.01 22.03
CA ILE A 185 1.28 -6.06 21.15
C ILE A 185 1.95 -4.69 21.18
N ALA A 186 3.25 -4.66 21.48
CA ALA A 186 4.06 -3.46 21.31
C ALA A 186 4.24 -3.19 19.81
N ILE A 187 3.76 -2.03 19.37
CA ILE A 187 3.96 -1.55 18.01
C ILE A 187 5.16 -0.63 18.05
N ASP A 188 6.17 -0.94 17.23
CA ASP A 188 7.31 -0.05 17.04
C ASP A 188 6.80 1.27 16.40
N PRO A 189 6.94 2.43 17.08
CA PRO A 189 6.48 3.71 16.54
C PRO A 189 7.33 4.17 15.34
N VAL A 190 8.42 3.47 15.05
CA VAL A 190 9.34 3.75 13.97
C VAL A 190 8.83 3.12 12.68
N TRP A 191 8.30 3.96 11.78
CA TRP A 191 7.75 3.49 10.51
C TRP A 191 8.85 3.45 9.45
N HIS A 192 9.15 2.23 8.99
CA HIS A 192 10.08 2.00 7.89
C HIS A 192 9.34 1.96 6.56
N SER A 193 9.82 2.73 5.58
CA SER A 193 9.38 2.53 4.20
C SER A 193 9.97 1.24 3.66
N LYS A 194 9.13 0.36 3.10
CA LYS A 194 9.59 -0.81 2.35
C LYS A 194 9.28 -0.60 0.88
N LEU A 195 10.32 -0.45 0.07
CA LEU A 195 10.17 -0.35 -1.38
C LEU A 195 9.92 -1.75 -1.96
N THR A 196 8.69 -2.01 -2.36
CA THR A 196 8.32 -3.22 -3.10
C THR A 196 7.98 -2.82 -4.53
N ALA A 197 8.19 -3.71 -5.51
CA ALA A 197 7.79 -3.46 -6.90
C ALA A 197 6.31 -3.03 -7.00
N GLY A 198 5.43 -3.68 -6.23
CA GLY A 198 4.00 -3.31 -6.14
C GLY A 198 3.76 -1.86 -5.70
N SER A 199 4.57 -1.32 -4.80
CA SER A 199 4.47 0.06 -4.30
C SER A 199 4.84 1.12 -5.35
N VAL A 200 5.64 0.75 -6.36
CA VAL A 200 6.04 1.66 -7.45
C VAL A 200 5.17 1.48 -8.68
N PHE A 201 4.86 0.23 -9.06
CA PHE A 201 4.07 -0.06 -10.25
C PHE A 201 2.59 0.25 -10.07
N SER A 202 2.00 0.01 -8.89
CA SER A 202 0.55 0.21 -8.70
C SER A 202 0.11 1.68 -8.82
N PRO A 203 0.81 2.68 -8.25
CA PRO A 203 0.40 4.08 -8.40
C PRO A 203 0.63 4.60 -9.82
N VAL A 204 1.72 4.18 -10.48
CA VAL A 204 2.00 4.53 -11.89
C VAL A 204 0.90 3.98 -12.80
N LEU A 205 0.51 2.71 -12.62
CA LEU A 205 -0.59 2.12 -13.38
C LEU A 205 -1.91 2.88 -13.14
N PHE A 206 -2.20 3.23 -11.88
CA PHE A 206 -3.37 4.05 -11.53
C PHE A 206 -3.35 5.41 -12.21
N LEU A 207 -2.19 6.05 -12.31
CA LEU A 207 -2.01 7.32 -13.01
C LEU A 207 -2.42 7.20 -14.48
N TYR A 208 -1.89 6.21 -15.19
CA TYR A 208 -2.22 5.98 -16.60
C TYR A 208 -3.71 5.68 -16.79
N ILE A 209 -4.32 4.86 -15.93
CA ILE A 209 -5.74 4.55 -16.02
C ILE A 209 -6.59 5.81 -15.84
N ILE A 210 -6.32 6.59 -14.79
CA ILE A 210 -7.14 7.77 -14.46
C ILE A 210 -6.94 8.89 -15.47
N SER A 211 -5.71 9.16 -15.88
CA SER A 211 -5.43 10.15 -16.94
C SER A 211 -6.03 9.71 -18.28
N GLY A 212 -5.97 8.41 -18.60
CA GLY A 212 -6.62 7.82 -19.77
C GLY A 212 -8.14 7.99 -19.75
N LEU A 213 -8.79 7.79 -18.60
CA LEU A 213 -10.22 8.04 -18.44
C LEU A 213 -10.56 9.54 -18.54
N ALA A 214 -9.73 10.40 -17.96
CA ALA A 214 -9.93 11.85 -17.95
C ALA A 214 -9.89 12.46 -19.36
N ILE A 215 -9.04 11.95 -20.25
CA ILE A 215 -8.93 12.46 -21.63
C ILE A 215 -10.09 12.01 -22.55
N LEU A 216 -10.80 10.92 -22.23
CA LEU A 216 -11.87 10.42 -23.11
C LEU A 216 -12.87 11.52 -23.47
N TYR A 217 -13.32 12.30 -22.48
CA TYR A 217 -14.27 13.38 -22.71
C TYR A 217 -13.72 14.52 -23.59
N PRO A 218 -12.58 15.18 -23.25
CA PRO A 218 -11.98 16.21 -24.11
C PRO A 218 -11.67 15.73 -25.53
N ALA A 219 -11.10 14.53 -25.68
CA ALA A 219 -10.68 14.02 -26.98
C ALA A 219 -11.87 13.68 -27.89
N ILE A 220 -12.94 13.09 -27.34
CA ILE A 220 -14.19 12.87 -28.08
C ILE A 220 -14.79 14.22 -28.50
N LYS A 221 -14.82 15.19 -27.59
CA LYS A 221 -15.34 16.52 -27.88
C LYS A 221 -14.58 17.19 -29.02
N ALA A 222 -13.24 17.15 -29.01
CA ALA A 222 -12.38 17.65 -30.09
C ALA A 222 -12.63 16.92 -31.42
N ALA A 223 -12.72 15.58 -31.38
CA ALA A 223 -13.00 14.75 -32.53
C ALA A 223 -14.37 15.04 -33.18
N MET A 224 -15.34 15.54 -32.41
CA MET A 224 -16.69 15.88 -32.89
C MET A 224 -16.90 17.34 -33.32
N ILE A 225 -15.92 18.24 -33.14
CA ILE A 225 -16.05 19.66 -33.56
C ILE A 225 -16.30 19.74 -35.08
N ARG A 226 -17.37 20.43 -35.49
CA ARG A 226 -17.72 20.64 -36.90
C ARG A 226 -16.85 21.75 -37.51
N PRO A 227 -16.24 21.53 -38.71
CA PRO A 227 -15.31 22.49 -39.32
C PRO A 227 -15.90 23.90 -39.49
N LEU A 228 -17.18 23.99 -39.86
CA LEU A 228 -17.89 25.26 -40.04
C LEU A 228 -18.00 26.11 -38.77
N GLN A 229 -18.08 25.49 -37.58
CA GLN A 229 -18.13 26.22 -36.31
C GLN A 229 -16.74 26.67 -35.85
N ALA A 230 -15.68 25.96 -36.24
CA ALA A 230 -14.31 26.27 -35.84
C ALA A 230 -13.73 27.50 -36.55
N ILE A 231 -14.15 27.77 -37.81
CA ILE A 231 -13.64 28.89 -38.62
C ILE A 231 -14.29 30.23 -38.24
N TYR A 232 -15.51 30.20 -37.67
CA TYR A 232 -16.24 31.40 -37.24
C TYR A 232 -16.12 31.69 -35.74
N PHE A 233 -15.46 30.83 -34.95
CA PHE A 233 -15.21 31.07 -33.54
C PHE A 233 -14.11 32.14 -33.40
N LYS A 234 -14.49 33.36 -32.98
CA LYS A 234 -13.58 34.43 -32.57
C LYS A 234 -13.39 34.41 -31.06
#